data_AF-A0A0G1PXN3-F1
#
_entry.id   AF-A0A0G1PXN3-F1
#
_cell.length_a   1.000
_cell.length_b   1.000
_cell.length_c   1.000
_cell.angle_alpha   90.00
_cell.angle_beta   90.00
_cell.angle_gamma   90.00
#
_symmetry.space_group_name_H-M   'P 1'
#
loop_
_entity.id
_entity.type
_entity.pdbx_description
1 polymer ?
#
loop_
_entity_poly.entity_id
_entity_poly.type
_entity_poly.pdbx_seq_one_letter_code
_entity_poly.pdbx_strand_id
1 'polypeptide(L)'
;MKKGFTLLELLIVIAILAILASTAVVVLNPAEILRKSRDSSRLQDLDSMRTALNYYIANTSTPVLGSQPTIGCMDQTVAPCTAGCTYSHLTGVFSGSTVSSASTTRTVGGAGWIPVALSSLTGGSPLSSWPVDPTNSSTSARYYAYQCN
;
A
#
# COMPACT_ATOMS: atom_id res chain seq x y z
N MET A 1 -42.21 -43.26 -11.46
CA MET A 1 -43.03 -42.14 -10.93
C MET A 1 -42.07 -41.05 -10.47
N LYS A 2 -42.10 -39.85 -11.07
CA LYS A 2 -41.28 -38.72 -10.63
C LYS A 2 -42.06 -37.96 -9.55
N LYS A 3 -41.60 -38.00 -8.29
CA LYS A 3 -42.11 -37.13 -7.24
C LYS A 3 -41.68 -35.69 -7.58
N GLY A 4 -42.65 -34.82 -7.87
CA GLY A 4 -42.40 -33.39 -8.01
C GLY A 4 -42.31 -32.73 -6.63
N PHE A 5 -41.54 -31.65 -6.54
CA PHE A 5 -41.55 -30.78 -5.36
C PHE A 5 -42.94 -30.18 -5.16
N THR A 6 -43.41 -30.14 -3.91
CA THR A 6 -44.64 -29.42 -3.57
C THR A 6 -44.36 -27.92 -3.49
N LEU A 7 -45.35 -27.10 -3.85
CA LEU A 7 -45.24 -25.63 -3.72
C LEU A 7 -44.99 -25.20 -2.27
N LEU A 8 -45.54 -25.96 -1.31
CA LEU A 8 -45.34 -25.74 0.12
C LEU A 8 -43.87 -25.92 0.52
N GLU A 9 -43.23 -26.99 0.05
CA GLU A 9 -41.81 -27.24 0.34
C GLU A 9 -40.94 -26.10 -0.18
N LEU A 10 -41.18 -25.62 -1.41
CA LEU A 10 -40.42 -24.51 -1.96
C LEU A 10 -40.62 -23.21 -1.15
N LEU A 11 -41.84 -22.95 -0.70
CA LEU A 11 -42.18 -21.77 0.09
C LEU A 11 -41.50 -21.77 1.47
N ILE A 12 -41.47 -22.90 2.16
CA ILE A 12 -40.79 -23.02 3.46
C ILE A 12 -39.28 -22.84 3.29
N VAL A 13 -38.69 -23.38 2.21
CA VAL A 13 -37.25 -23.25 1.95
C VAL A 13 -36.84 -21.79 1.74
N ILE A 14 -37.56 -21.04 0.91
CA ILE A 14 -37.23 -19.61 0.70
C ILE A 14 -37.41 -18.78 1.97
N ALA A 15 -38.39 -19.12 2.82
CA ALA A 15 -38.60 -18.45 4.10
C ALA A 15 -37.42 -18.69 5.06
N ILE A 16 -36.95 -19.93 5.17
CA ILE A 16 -35.77 -20.28 5.98
C ILE A 16 -34.51 -19.62 5.41
N LEU A 17 -34.31 -19.63 4.09
CA LEU A 17 -33.17 -18.99 3.44
C LEU A 17 -33.13 -17.48 3.68
N ALA A 18 -34.28 -16.80 3.70
CA ALA A 18 -34.34 -15.37 4.00
C ALA A 18 -33.89 -15.06 5.45
N ILE A 19 -34.29 -15.89 6.42
CA ILE A 19 -33.89 -15.75 7.83
C ILE A 19 -32.38 -16.03 7.99
N LEU A 20 -31.88 -17.10 7.36
CA LEU A 20 -30.45 -17.43 7.41
C LEU A 20 -29.59 -16.36 6.73
N ALA A 21 -30.03 -15.81 5.59
CA ALA A 21 -29.30 -14.76 4.89
C ALA A 21 -29.20 -13.48 5.72
N SER A 22 -30.30 -13.04 6.37
CA SER A 22 -30.30 -11.84 7.19
C SER A 22 -29.42 -11.97 8.43
N THR A 23 -29.49 -13.11 9.13
CA THR A 23 -28.64 -13.37 10.30
C THR A 23 -27.16 -13.50 9.95
N ALA A 24 -26.83 -14.13 8.82
CA ALA A 24 -25.44 -14.27 8.35
C ALA A 24 -24.75 -12.91 8.11
N VAL A 25 -25.46 -11.93 7.54
CA VAL A 25 -24.89 -10.59 7.28
C VAL A 25 -24.56 -9.85 8.59
N VAL A 26 -25.42 -9.96 9.60
CA VAL A 26 -25.22 -9.34 10.91
C VAL A 26 -24.00 -9.95 11.63
N VAL A 27 -23.86 -11.28 11.56
CA VAL A 27 -22.75 -12.00 12.21
C VAL A 27 -21.41 -11.75 11.51
N LEU A 28 -21.40 -11.74 10.18
CA LEU A 28 -20.15 -11.70 9.41
C LEU A 28 -19.54 -10.31 9.24
N ASN A 29 -20.26 -9.23 9.57
CA ASN A 29 -19.83 -7.83 9.40
C ASN A 29 -18.84 -7.65 8.23
N PRO A 30 -19.30 -7.77 6.97
CA PRO A 30 -18.42 -7.83 5.80
C PRO A 30 -17.52 -6.60 5.67
N ALA A 31 -17.94 -5.45 6.19
CA ALA A 31 -17.12 -4.25 6.23
C ALA A 31 -15.84 -4.43 7.07
N GLU A 32 -15.94 -5.15 8.20
CA GLU A 32 -14.80 -5.44 9.06
C GLU A 32 -13.84 -6.45 8.41
N ILE A 33 -14.36 -7.45 7.71
CA ILE A 33 -13.53 -8.41 6.96
C ILE A 33 -12.70 -7.69 5.90
N LEU A 34 -13.33 -6.78 5.14
CA LEU A 34 -12.63 -5.98 4.14
C LEU A 34 -11.59 -5.05 4.78
N ARG A 35 -11.86 -4.51 5.97
CA ARG A 35 -10.91 -3.67 6.72
C ARG A 35 -9.69 -4.48 7.16
N LYS A 36 -9.91 -5.68 7.73
CA LYS A 36 -8.84 -6.62 8.11
C LYS A 36 -8.00 -7.08 6.92
N SER A 37 -8.64 -7.32 5.77
CA SER A 37 -7.93 -7.66 4.53
C SER A 37 -6.97 -6.55 4.11
N ARG A 38 -7.42 -5.29 4.08
CA ARG A 38 -6.55 -4.13 3.78
C ARG A 38 -5.41 -3.97 4.77
N ASP A 39 -5.66 -4.18 6.06
CA ASP A 39 -4.61 -4.10 7.08
C ASP A 39 -3.57 -5.24 6.93
N SER A 40 -4.01 -6.42 6.53
CA SER A 40 -3.11 -7.54 6.20
C SER A 40 -2.24 -7.23 4.99
N SER A 41 -2.81 -6.64 3.93
CA SER A 41 -2.04 -6.17 2.76
C SER A 41 -1.02 -5.10 3.15
N ARG A 42 -1.40 -4.15 4.01
CA ARG A 42 -0.47 -3.11 4.51
C ARG A 42 0.72 -3.70 5.25
N LEU A 43 0.48 -4.69 6.10
CA LEU A 43 1.55 -5.34 6.84
C LEU A 43 2.51 -6.09 5.90
N GLN A 44 1.97 -6.79 4.90
CA GLN A 44 2.77 -7.49 3.89
C GLN A 44 3.58 -6.53 3.02
N ASP A 45 3.00 -5.39 2.64
CA ASP A 45 3.69 -4.34 1.89
C ASP A 45 4.86 -3.76 2.70
N LEU A 46 4.64 -3.46 3.99
CA LEU A 46 5.67 -2.94 4.89
C LEU A 46 6.82 -3.94 5.08
N ASP A 47 6.52 -5.22 5.23
CA ASP A 47 7.52 -6.27 5.36
C ASP A 47 8.34 -6.46 4.07
N SER A 48 7.67 -6.40 2.92
CA SER A 48 8.30 -6.46 1.59
C SER A 48 9.24 -5.27 1.37
N MET A 49 8.79 -4.05 1.69
CA MET A 49 9.62 -2.84 1.62
C MET A 49 10.82 -2.91 2.56
N ARG A 50 10.59 -3.33 3.82
CA ARG A 50 11.66 -3.51 4.82
C ARG A 50 12.72 -4.49 4.32
N THR A 51 12.31 -5.64 3.81
CA THR A 51 13.23 -6.67 3.31
C THR A 51 14.03 -6.16 2.11
N ALA A 52 13.37 -5.47 1.18
CA ALA A 52 14.04 -4.89 0.01
C ALA A 52 15.06 -3.81 0.38
N LEU A 53 14.73 -2.91 1.30
CA LEU A 53 15.64 -1.87 1.79
C LEU A 53 16.80 -2.47 2.57
N ASN A 54 16.57 -3.45 3.43
CA ASN A 54 17.64 -4.15 4.15
C ASN A 54 18.58 -4.87 3.19
N TYR A 55 18.03 -5.53 2.16
CA TYR A 55 18.82 -6.16 1.12
C TYR A 55 19.67 -5.14 0.35
N TYR A 56 19.12 -3.96 0.04
CA TYR A 56 19.86 -2.87 -0.58
C TYR A 56 21.02 -2.37 0.29
N ILE A 57 20.76 -2.14 1.58
CA ILE A 57 21.78 -1.69 2.55
C ILE A 57 22.91 -2.72 2.68
N ALA A 58 22.57 -4.01 2.73
CA ALA A 58 23.55 -5.08 2.91
C ALA A 58 24.43 -5.31 1.67
N ASN A 59 23.95 -4.98 0.47
CA ASN A 59 24.63 -5.27 -0.80
C ASN A 59 25.18 -4.03 -1.51
N THR A 60 25.12 -2.86 -0.87
CA THR A 60 25.65 -1.60 -1.42
C THR A 60 26.73 -1.07 -0.49
N SER A 61 27.94 -0.81 -1.01
CA SER A 61 29.06 -0.33 -0.19
C SER A 61 28.83 1.05 0.42
N THR A 62 28.07 1.91 -0.25
CA THR A 62 27.69 3.25 0.22
C THR A 62 26.18 3.43 -0.02
N PRO A 63 25.32 2.83 0.83
CA PRO A 63 23.88 2.83 0.59
C PRO A 63 23.32 4.23 0.76
N VAL A 64 22.55 4.65 -0.24
CA VAL A 64 21.88 5.95 -0.27
C VAL A 64 20.37 5.72 -0.13
N LEU A 65 19.83 6.09 1.04
CA LEU A 65 18.41 5.92 1.39
C LEU A 65 17.62 7.22 1.19
N GLY A 66 18.04 8.07 0.26
CA GLY A 66 17.44 9.37 0.06
C GLY A 66 18.04 10.03 -1.16
N SER A 67 17.41 11.07 -1.69
CA SER A 67 18.06 11.86 -2.73
C SER A 67 19.25 12.59 -2.12
N GLN A 68 20.46 12.15 -2.46
CA GLN A 68 21.70 12.67 -1.93
C GLN A 68 22.04 14.03 -2.56
N PRO A 69 22.82 14.84 -1.85
CA PRO A 69 22.35 16.16 -1.52
C PRO A 69 23.40 17.17 -1.97
N THR A 70 23.75 18.19 -1.20
CA THR A 70 25.01 17.94 -0.49
C THR A 70 24.85 17.56 0.98
N ILE A 71 23.77 17.92 1.70
CA ILE A 71 23.25 17.21 2.91
C ILE A 71 21.71 17.37 3.01
N GLY A 72 20.92 16.32 2.79
CA GLY A 72 19.45 16.36 2.96
C GLY A 72 18.62 15.81 1.78
N CYS A 73 17.56 15.08 2.10
CA CYS A 73 16.68 14.46 1.13
C CYS A 73 16.02 15.49 0.23
N MET A 74 16.51 15.72 -0.99
CA MET A 74 16.05 16.77 -1.90
C MET A 74 15.49 16.22 -3.21
N ASP A 75 14.27 16.58 -3.59
CA ASP A 75 13.80 16.40 -4.97
C ASP A 75 14.43 17.46 -5.88
N GLN A 76 14.95 17.08 -7.04
CA GLN A 76 15.54 18.01 -8.02
C GLN A 76 14.50 18.82 -8.81
N THR A 77 13.20 18.54 -8.66
CA THR A 77 12.13 19.19 -9.43
C THR A 77 11.25 20.14 -8.63
N VAL A 78 11.37 20.15 -7.30
CA VAL A 78 10.75 21.16 -6.42
C VAL A 78 11.79 21.75 -5.49
N ALA A 79 11.66 23.06 -5.22
CA ALA A 79 12.58 23.86 -4.41
C ALA A 79 13.10 23.10 -3.15
N PRO A 80 14.35 23.36 -2.72
CA PRO A 80 15.03 22.54 -1.71
C PRO A 80 14.17 22.45 -0.46
N CYS A 81 13.73 21.24 -0.14
CA CYS A 81 13.10 20.92 1.13
C CYS A 81 14.19 21.02 2.22
N THR A 82 14.36 22.22 2.77
CA THR A 82 15.41 22.58 3.75
C THR A 82 15.29 21.81 5.09
N ALA A 83 14.23 21.00 5.27
CA ALA A 83 13.93 20.27 6.50
C ALA A 83 13.40 18.83 6.27
N GLY A 84 13.74 18.22 5.13
CA GLY A 84 13.37 16.85 4.77
C GLY A 84 12.28 16.78 3.70
N CYS A 85 12.46 15.92 2.70
CA CYS A 85 11.44 15.66 1.70
C CYS A 85 10.57 14.46 2.11
N THR A 86 9.27 14.61 1.86
CA THR A 86 8.32 13.50 1.88
C THR A 86 8.04 13.08 0.44
N TYR A 87 8.18 11.80 0.15
CA TYR A 87 7.88 11.22 -1.14
C TYR A 87 6.66 10.31 -1.02
N SER A 88 5.74 10.41 -1.96
CA SER A 88 4.57 9.54 -2.03
C SER A 88 4.14 9.35 -3.47
N HIS A 89 3.43 8.24 -3.72
CA HIS A 89 2.79 7.96 -5.00
C HIS A 89 1.63 8.93 -5.31
N LEU A 90 1.16 9.68 -4.31
CA LEU A 90 0.05 10.62 -4.44
C LEU A 90 0.52 12.07 -4.26
N THR A 91 -0.19 12.98 -4.92
CA THR A 91 -0.06 14.42 -4.69
C THR A 91 -0.83 14.85 -3.44
N GLY A 92 -0.40 15.96 -2.82
CA GLY A 92 -1.07 16.51 -1.64
C GLY A 92 -0.92 15.68 -0.36
N VAL A 93 0.12 14.85 -0.29
CA VAL A 93 0.51 14.11 0.90
C VAL A 93 1.32 15.00 1.85
N PHE A 94 1.14 14.80 3.15
CA PHE A 94 1.84 15.53 4.21
C PHE A 94 2.40 14.55 5.23
N SER A 95 3.70 14.63 5.51
CA SER A 95 4.33 13.97 6.66
C SER A 95 5.08 15.02 7.47
N GLY A 96 4.63 15.26 8.72
CA GLY A 96 5.11 16.38 9.53
C GLY A 96 4.82 17.74 8.87
N SER A 97 5.81 18.65 8.88
CA SER A 97 5.71 20.01 8.33
C SER A 97 6.15 20.14 6.86
N THR A 98 6.31 19.02 6.14
CA THR A 98 6.94 19.02 4.81
C THR A 98 5.94 18.64 3.72
N VAL A 99 5.93 19.42 2.62
CA VAL A 99 5.06 19.20 1.46
C VAL A 99 5.72 18.18 0.55
N SER A 100 4.94 17.21 0.05
CA SER A 100 5.50 16.10 -0.72
C SER A 100 5.91 16.48 -2.14
N SER A 101 7.13 16.09 -2.49
CA SER A 101 7.63 15.90 -3.84
C SER A 101 7.02 14.62 -4.42
N ALA A 102 5.88 14.75 -5.10
CA ALA A 102 5.15 13.60 -5.58
C ALA A 102 5.83 12.96 -6.81
N SER A 103 6.48 11.81 -6.64
CA SER A 103 6.71 10.89 -7.76
C SER A 103 5.51 9.95 -7.84
N THR A 104 4.65 10.14 -8.84
CA THR A 104 3.51 9.24 -9.11
C THR A 104 3.95 7.88 -9.69
N THR A 105 5.25 7.61 -9.71
CA THR A 105 5.82 6.41 -10.32
C THR A 105 6.19 5.39 -9.24
N ARG A 106 5.93 4.10 -9.53
CA ARG A 106 6.23 2.97 -8.63
C ARG A 106 7.54 2.25 -8.99
N THR A 107 8.41 2.89 -9.76
CA THR A 107 9.66 2.29 -10.24
C THR A 107 10.65 2.10 -9.10
N VAL A 108 11.36 0.98 -9.14
CA VAL A 108 12.40 0.62 -8.16
C VAL A 108 13.81 1.08 -8.58
N GLY A 109 13.89 1.90 -9.63
CA GLY A 109 15.15 2.39 -10.20
C GLY A 109 15.65 3.71 -9.62
N GLY A 110 15.17 4.12 -8.45
CA GLY A 110 15.56 5.37 -7.78
C GLY A 110 14.73 6.59 -8.15
N ALA A 111 13.88 6.51 -9.19
CA ALA A 111 12.96 7.58 -9.59
C ALA A 111 11.52 7.41 -9.07
N GLY A 112 11.24 6.35 -8.32
CA GLY A 112 9.91 6.12 -7.73
C GLY A 112 9.65 6.98 -6.49
N TRP A 113 8.47 6.78 -5.88
CA TRP A 113 8.12 7.46 -4.62
C TRP A 113 8.98 7.03 -3.41
N ILE A 114 9.80 5.99 -3.52
CA ILE A 114 10.94 5.78 -2.64
C ILE A 114 12.19 6.01 -3.50
N PRO A 115 13.02 7.02 -3.18
CA PRO A 115 14.19 7.41 -3.97
C PRO A 115 15.38 6.49 -3.70
N VAL A 116 15.18 5.18 -3.81
CA VAL A 116 16.21 4.15 -3.65
C VAL A 116 16.26 3.31 -4.92
N ALA A 117 17.46 3.21 -5.51
CA ALA A 117 17.68 2.45 -6.74
C ALA A 117 17.95 0.97 -6.43
N LEU A 118 16.90 0.20 -6.16
CA LEU A 118 17.03 -1.26 -5.99
C LEU A 118 17.51 -1.96 -7.27
N SER A 119 17.27 -1.36 -8.45
CA SER A 119 17.74 -1.90 -9.72
C SER A 119 19.26 -1.84 -9.91
N SER A 120 20.00 -1.11 -9.06
CA SER A 120 21.47 -1.08 -9.12
C SER A 120 22.12 -2.27 -8.42
N LEU A 121 21.33 -3.13 -7.76
CA LEU A 121 21.83 -4.29 -7.03
C LEU A 121 22.33 -5.37 -7.97
N THR A 122 23.49 -5.93 -7.64
CA THR A 122 24.05 -7.09 -8.34
C THR A 122 23.18 -8.30 -8.02
N GLY A 123 22.48 -8.84 -9.04
CA GLY A 123 21.45 -9.88 -8.87
C GLY A 123 20.02 -9.42 -9.12
N GLY A 124 19.81 -8.13 -9.40
CA GLY A 124 18.50 -7.55 -9.71
C GLY A 124 17.75 -7.07 -8.48
N SER A 125 16.63 -6.37 -8.73
CA SER A 125 15.81 -5.79 -7.67
C SER A 125 14.97 -6.88 -6.98
N PRO A 126 14.91 -6.92 -5.63
CA PRO A 126 14.05 -7.84 -4.89
C PRO A 126 12.55 -7.50 -5.03
N LEU A 127 12.21 -6.31 -5.55
CA LEU A 127 10.84 -5.89 -5.84
C LEU A 127 10.73 -5.45 -7.29
N SER A 128 9.58 -5.73 -7.92
CA SER A 128 9.28 -5.25 -9.28
C SER A 128 8.72 -3.82 -9.30
N SER A 129 8.08 -3.39 -8.21
CA SER A 129 7.54 -2.05 -8.03
C SER A 129 7.37 -1.74 -6.54
N TRP A 130 7.42 -0.46 -6.17
CA TRP A 130 7.08 -0.06 -4.81
C TRP A 130 5.58 -0.26 -4.56
N PRO A 131 5.16 -0.88 -3.43
CA PRO A 131 3.75 -1.06 -3.11
C PRO A 131 3.06 0.29 -2.83
N VAL A 132 1.74 0.29 -2.82
CA VAL A 132 0.91 1.47 -2.51
C VAL A 132 -0.22 1.04 -1.60
N ASP A 133 -0.69 1.93 -0.73
CA ASP A 133 -1.80 1.61 0.19
C ASP A 133 -3.03 1.14 -0.61
N PRO A 134 -3.76 0.10 -0.19
CA PRO A 134 -4.95 -0.37 -0.92
C PRO A 134 -6.04 0.69 -1.11
N THR A 135 -6.10 1.71 -0.24
CA THR A 135 -7.05 2.83 -0.32
C THR A 135 -6.47 4.02 -1.11
N ASN A 136 -5.14 4.19 -1.08
CA ASN A 136 -4.36 5.18 -1.82
C ASN A 136 -5.05 6.56 -1.99
N SER A 137 -5.35 7.24 -0.88
CA SER A 137 -6.11 8.50 -0.87
C SER A 137 -5.53 9.51 0.12
N SER A 138 -5.14 10.69 -0.38
CA SER A 138 -4.69 11.83 0.44
C SER A 138 -5.81 12.44 1.28
N THR A 139 -7.04 12.47 0.76
CA THR A 139 -8.22 12.98 1.48
C THR A 139 -8.56 12.17 2.73
N SER A 140 -8.40 10.85 2.69
CA SER A 140 -8.67 9.96 3.83
C SER A 140 -7.43 9.65 4.67
N ALA A 141 -6.29 10.29 4.37
CA ALA A 141 -5.00 10.02 4.99
C ALA A 141 -4.60 8.52 4.98
N ARG A 142 -4.92 7.81 3.89
CA ARG A 142 -4.57 6.40 3.68
C ARG A 142 -3.62 6.27 2.50
N TYR A 143 -2.34 6.42 2.77
CA TYR A 143 -1.27 6.35 1.78
C TYR A 143 0.04 5.92 2.44
N TYR A 144 0.98 5.48 1.62
CA TYR A 144 2.36 5.33 2.06
C TYR A 144 3.13 6.60 1.73
N ALA A 145 4.04 6.96 2.63
CA ALA A 145 4.93 8.09 2.49
C ALA A 145 6.32 7.67 2.94
N TYR A 146 7.32 8.11 2.19
CA TYR A 146 8.72 7.95 2.52
C TYR A 146 9.25 9.30 2.95
N GLN A 147 9.50 9.44 4.25
CA GLN A 147 10.13 10.63 4.79
C GLN A 147 11.59 10.36 5.04
N CYS A 148 12.36 11.39 4.77
CA CYS A 148 13.78 11.30 4.64
C CYS A 148 14.31 12.46 5.49
N ASN A 149 15.08 12.15 6.55
CA ASN A 149 15.53 13.06 7.61
C ASN A 149 17.05 13.20 7.54
#